data_AF-A0A8C1ADN0-F1
#
_entry.id   AF-A0A8C1ADN0-F1
#
_cell.length_a   1.000
_cell.length_b   1.000
_cell.length_c   1.000
_cell.angle_alpha   90.00
_cell.angle_beta   90.00
_cell.angle_gamma   90.00
#
_symmetry.space_group_name_H-M   'P 1'
#
loop_
_entity.id
_entity.type
_entity.pdbx_description
1 polymer ?
#
loop_
_entity_poly.entity_id
_entity_poly.type
_entity_poly.pdbx_seq_one_letter_code
_entity_poly.pdbx_strand_id
1 'polypeptide(L)' 'SRTSIVPCRIRVVAAEVWRIVQARDIKHFERVTEFLDVTYTLVPRLVTPIKHMKIMFASSLIL' A
#
# COMPACT_ATOMS: atom_id res chain seq x y z
N SER A 1 1.35 28.28 2.10
CA SER A 1 2.24 27.09 2.05
C SER A 1 1.70 25.99 2.97
N ARG A 2 0.67 25.25 2.53
CA ARG A 2 0.00 24.21 3.35
C ARG A 2 -0.13 22.86 2.64
N THR A 3 0.60 22.67 1.53
CA THR A 3 0.53 21.51 0.64
C THR A 3 1.67 20.50 0.83
N SER A 4 2.74 20.83 1.57
CA SER A 4 3.91 19.94 1.70
C SER A 4 3.76 18.82 2.76
N ILE A 5 2.69 18.81 3.56
CA ILE A 5 2.47 17.83 4.62
C ILE A 5 1.90 16.50 4.08
N VAL A 6 1.08 16.58 3.02
CA VAL A 6 0.41 15.41 2.42
C VAL A 6 1.41 14.40 1.83
N PRO A 7 2.45 14.83 1.08
CA PRO A 7 3.46 13.89 0.56
C PRO A 7 4.23 13.17 1.66
N CYS A 8 4.58 13.87 2.75
CA CYS A 8 5.33 13.27 3.85
C CYS A 8 4.52 12.17 4.55
N ARG A 9 3.22 12.39 4.79
CA ARG A 9 2.35 11.39 5.45
C ARG A 9 2.22 10.11 4.62
N ILE A 10 2.01 10.23 3.31
CA ILE A 10 1.93 9.05 2.42
C ILE A 10 3.24 8.26 2.43
N ARG A 11 4.38 8.95 2.42
CA ARG A 11 5.70 8.29 2.46
C ARG A 11 5.96 7.55 3.77
N VAL A 12 5.51 8.08 4.90
CA VAL A 12 5.63 7.40 6.21
C VAL A 12 4.82 6.11 6.22
N VAL A 13 3.55 6.17 5.80
CA VAL A 13 2.70 4.97 5.74
C VAL A 13 3.25 3.96 4.73
N ALA A 14 3.74 4.41 3.57
CA ALA A 14 4.37 3.52 2.60
C ALA A 14 5.62 2.81 3.16
N ALA A 15 6.44 3.52 3.97
CA ALA A 15 7.60 2.92 4.61
C ALA A 15 7.21 1.88 5.67
N GLU A 16 6.16 2.12 6.44
CA GLU A 16 5.60 1.18 7.40
C GLU A 16 5.08 -0.09 6.71
N VAL A 17 4.24 0.08 5.68
CA VAL A 17 3.71 -1.02 4.86
C VAL A 17 4.84 -1.83 4.23
N TRP A 18 5.88 -1.16 3.72
CA TRP A 18 7.05 -1.82 3.18
C TRP A 18 7.81 -2.65 4.23
N ARG A 19 7.87 -2.18 5.47
CA ARG A 19 8.50 -2.90 6.59
C ARG A 19 7.71 -4.16 6.95
N ILE A 20 6.37 -4.10 6.96
CA ILE A 20 5.48 -5.25 7.21
C ILE A 20 5.72 -6.34 6.15
N VAL A 21 5.75 -5.96 4.87
CA VAL A 21 6.01 -6.88 3.76
C VAL A 21 7.39 -7.54 3.90
N GLN A 22 8.44 -6.76 4.18
CA GLN A 22 9.79 -7.30 4.36
C GLN A 22 9.91 -8.24 5.55
N ALA A 23 9.26 -7.91 6.67
CA ALA A 23 9.27 -8.71 7.88
C ALA A 23 8.39 -9.97 7.79
N ARG A 24 7.60 -10.11 6.71
CA ARG A 24 6.56 -11.14 6.57
C ARG A 24 5.63 -11.18 7.79
N ASP A 25 5.28 -9.98 8.27
CA ASP A 25 4.45 -9.84 9.46
C ASP A 25 2.98 -10.04 9.09
N ILE A 26 2.58 -11.31 8.96
CA ILE A 26 1.25 -11.74 8.50
C ILE A 26 0.14 -11.13 9.36
N LYS A 27 0.40 -10.93 10.67
CA LYS A 27 -0.58 -10.35 11.60
C LYS A 27 -0.99 -8.92 11.23
N HIS A 28 -0.11 -8.19 10.55
CA HIS A 28 -0.35 -6.81 10.13
C HIS A 28 -0.55 -6.67 8.61
N PHE A 29 -0.70 -7.78 7.88
CA PHE A 29 -0.81 -7.76 6.42
C PHE A 29 -2.10 -7.09 5.91
N GLU A 30 -3.17 -7.07 6.72
CA GLU A 30 -4.39 -6.30 6.42
C GLU A 30 -4.08 -4.82 6.12
N ARG A 31 -3.09 -4.25 6.82
CA ARG A 31 -2.65 -2.86 6.61
C ARG A 31 -2.02 -2.66 5.24
N VAL A 32 -1.37 -3.70 4.69
CA VAL A 32 -0.80 -3.69 3.34
C VAL A 32 -1.92 -3.64 2.31
N THR A 33 -2.93 -4.50 2.45
CA THR A 33 -4.07 -4.57 1.52
C THR A 33 -4.93 -3.30 1.57
N GLU A 34 -5.17 -2.74 2.75
CA GLU A 34 -5.91 -1.47 2.92
C GLU A 34 -5.16 -0.31 2.23
N PHE A 35 -3.84 -0.21 2.44
CA PHE A 35 -3.04 0.85 1.82
C PHE A 35 -3.05 0.75 0.28
N LEU A 36 -2.90 -0.47 -0.25
CA LEU A 36 -2.93 -0.70 -1.69
C LEU A 36 -4.29 -0.35 -2.31
N ASP A 37 -5.39 -0.71 -1.65
CA ASP A 37 -6.74 -0.40 -2.11
C ASP A 37 -7.01 1.12 -2.12
N VAL A 38 -6.78 1.78 -0.99
CA VAL A 38 -6.98 3.24 -0.84
C VAL A 38 -6.12 4.02 -1.85
N THR A 39 -4.84 3.65 -2.02
CA THR A 39 -3.95 4.35 -2.96
C THR A 39 -4.38 4.15 -4.42
N TYR A 40 -4.90 2.98 -4.78
CA TYR A 40 -5.42 2.72 -6.11
C TYR A 40 -6.76 3.43 -6.36
N THR A 41 -7.66 3.51 -5.39
CA THR A 41 -8.90 4.31 -5.50
C THR A 41 -8.60 5.79 -5.70
N LEU A 42 -7.63 6.34 -4.96
CA LEU A 42 -7.27 7.76 -5.04
C LEU A 42 -6.45 8.09 -6.29
N VAL A 43 -5.56 7.19 -6.72
CA VAL A 43 -4.65 7.41 -7.86
C VAL A 43 -4.62 6.15 -8.75
N PRO A 44 -5.70 5.86 -9.49
CA PRO A 44 -5.84 4.61 -10.25
C PRO A 44 -4.84 4.47 -11.41
N ARG A 45 -4.11 5.53 -11.75
CA ARG A 45 -3.06 5.53 -12.78
C ARG A 45 -1.64 5.33 -12.24
N LEU A 46 -1.47 5.20 -10.92
CA LEU A 46 -0.16 5.00 -10.30
C LEU A 46 0.51 3.70 -10.76
N VAL A 47 -0.30 2.66 -10.98
CA VAL A 47 0.09 1.38 -11.57
C VAL A 47 -1.00 0.91 -12.52
N THR A 48 -0.69 0.01 -13.45
CA THR A 48 -1.72 -0.58 -14.31
C THR A 48 -2.67 -1.45 -13.47
N PRO A 49 -3.97 -1.55 -13.85
CA PRO A 49 -4.95 -2.36 -13.12
C PRO A 49 -4.51 -3.82 -12.92
N ILE A 50 -3.91 -4.42 -13.96
CA ILE A 50 -3.37 -5.79 -13.91
C ILE A 50 -2.26 -5.91 -12.85
N LYS A 51 -1.37 -4.91 -12.75
CA LYS A 51 -0.30 -4.92 -11.75
C LYS A 51 -0.87 -4.75 -10.34
N HIS A 52 -1.84 -3.87 -10.16
CA HIS A 52 -2.53 -3.72 -8.87
C HIS A 52 -3.20 -5.03 -8.43
N MET A 53 -3.96 -5.68 -9.33
CA MET A 53 -4.61 -6.97 -9.05
C MET A 53 -3.61 -8.07 -8.67
N LYS A 54 -2.48 -8.18 -9.38
CA LYS A 54 -1.43 -9.15 -9.03
C LYS A 54 -0.87 -8.93 -7.63
N ILE A 55 -0.64 -7.68 -7.24
CA ILE A 55 -0.11 -7.34 -5.92
C ILE A 55 -1.15 -7.59 -4.83
N MET A 56 -2.41 -7.21 -5.05
CA MET A 56 -3.51 -7.47 -4.12
C MET A 56 -3.71 -8.97 -3.91
N PHE A 57 -3.81 -9.76 -4.98
CA PHE A 57 -3.96 -11.21 -4.89
C PHE A 57 -2.78 -11.87 -4.16
N ALA A 58 -1.55 -11.47 -4.47
CA ALA A 58 -0.37 -11.96 -3.79
C ALA A 58 -0.37 -11.61 -2.29
N SER A 59 -0.89 -10.44 -1.92
CA SER A 59 -0.97 -9.99 -0.53
C SER A 59 -2.05 -10.73 0.25
N SER A 60 -3.19 -11.03 -0.37
CA SER A 60 -4.29 -11.79 0.23
C SER A 60 -4.01 -13.28 0.36
N LEU A 61 -3.17 -13.87 -0.51
CA LEU A 61 -2.80 -15.29 -0.44
C LEU A 61 -1.82 -15.61 0.70
N ILE A 62 -1.12 -14.59 1.22
CA ILE A 62 -0.11 -14.74 2.30
C ILE A 62 -0.77 -14.69 3.70
N LEU A 63 -2.03 -14.24 3.79
CA LEU A 63 -2.85 -14.21 5.01
C LEU A 63 -3.46 -15.58 5.33
#